data_AF-X1QHN2-F1
#
_entry.id   AF-X1QHN2-F1
#
_cell.length_a   1.000
_cell.length_b   1.000
_cell.length_c   1.000
_cell.angle_alpha   90.00
_cell.angle_beta   90.00
_cell.angle_gamma   90.00
#
_symmetry.space_group_name_H-M   'P 1'
#
loop_
_entity.id
_entity.type
_entity.pdbx_description
1 polymer ?
#
loop_
_entity_poly.entity_id
_entity_poly.type
_entity_poly.pdbx_seq_one_letter_code
_entity_poly.pdbx_strand_id
1 'polypeptide(L)'
;LLHAQWENGMIPSMVHVRSDLRAKEARRELWRALKRLHFIKAFKTIFKIISYRFQDKFFGVIHSKDTYSSGITQPPLIADAVWKIYEKTPDKNEGRKFLEETFGSMCDYYNWLDRERDKDKDGLITIYHSWETGADNSPRFDPIYGAVPKKFREWSYNLLYKFPVMQILKETDFKSSPFKCEAIDMNCYYYKNLKTLAKIAEELGENETAQTLLKRTDKTKKAILTKLWDKENEMFCDLGVIKGRKT
;
A
#
# COMPACT_ATOMS: atom_id res chain seq x y z
N LEU A 1 -0.87 13.78 13.84
CA LEU A 1 -0.11 12.52 13.62
C LEU A 1 -0.58 11.78 12.36
N LEU A 2 -1.87 11.42 12.22
CA LEU A 2 -2.45 10.87 10.97
C LEU A 2 -2.21 11.74 9.73
N HIS A 3 -2.30 13.08 9.86
CA HIS A 3 -2.05 14.03 8.76
C HIS A 3 -0.60 14.00 8.24
N ALA A 4 0.38 13.72 9.11
CA ALA A 4 1.80 13.67 8.76
C ALA A 4 2.20 12.34 8.10
N GLN A 5 1.50 11.24 8.42
CA GLN A 5 1.63 9.98 7.67
C GLN A 5 0.93 10.05 6.31
N TRP A 6 -0.12 10.86 6.16
CA TRP A 6 -0.80 11.09 4.88
C TRP A 6 0.05 11.89 3.88
N GLU A 7 0.73 12.94 4.36
CA GLU A 7 1.66 13.73 3.53
C GLU A 7 2.93 12.95 3.18
N ASN A 8 3.39 12.08 4.09
CA ASN A 8 4.53 11.20 3.82
C ASN A 8 4.14 9.94 3.05
N GLY A 9 2.89 9.45 3.14
CA GLY A 9 2.43 8.11 2.72
C GLY A 9 2.57 7.80 1.22
N MET A 10 2.63 8.84 0.38
CA MET A 10 2.97 8.68 -1.05
C MET A 10 4.36 8.05 -1.24
N ILE A 11 5.32 8.34 -0.36
CA ILE A 11 6.71 7.88 -0.50
C ILE A 11 6.89 6.43 -0.02
N PRO A 12 6.39 6.00 1.15
CA PRO A 12 6.42 4.61 1.59
C PRO A 12 5.74 3.63 0.63
N SER A 13 4.59 3.99 0.02
CA SER A 13 3.96 3.14 -1.01
C SER A 13 4.84 2.92 -2.24
N MET A 14 5.71 3.88 -2.55
CA MET A 14 6.70 3.77 -3.63
C MET A 14 7.99 3.05 -3.21
N VAL A 15 8.24 2.77 -1.93
CA VAL A 15 9.56 2.31 -1.42
C VAL A 15 9.58 0.81 -1.08
N HIS A 16 8.42 0.15 -1.01
CA HIS A 16 8.26 -1.10 -0.27
C HIS A 16 7.58 -2.20 -1.11
N VAL A 17 8.32 -2.80 -2.05
CA VAL A 17 7.95 -4.09 -2.68
C VAL A 17 9.23 -4.90 -3.00
N ARG A 18 9.49 -5.96 -2.21
CA ARG A 18 10.65 -6.87 -2.36
C ARG A 18 10.42 -8.02 -3.33
N SER A 19 9.19 -8.53 -3.46
CA SER A 19 8.92 -9.87 -3.99
C SER A 19 8.74 -9.99 -5.50
N ASP A 20 8.81 -8.89 -6.26
CA ASP A 20 8.66 -8.92 -7.72
C ASP A 20 9.66 -7.95 -8.39
N LEU A 21 10.47 -8.48 -9.32
CA LEU A 21 11.42 -7.68 -10.11
C LEU A 21 10.70 -6.63 -10.96
N ARG A 22 9.50 -6.94 -11.47
CA ARG A 22 8.68 -6.02 -12.27
C ARG A 22 8.16 -4.88 -11.40
N ALA A 23 7.74 -5.15 -10.16
CA ALA A 23 7.36 -4.09 -9.23
C ALA A 23 8.55 -3.18 -8.84
N LYS A 24 9.78 -3.71 -8.80
CA LYS A 24 11.00 -2.92 -8.57
C LYS A 24 11.38 -2.06 -9.77
N GLU A 25 11.23 -2.57 -10.98
CA GLU A 25 11.46 -1.82 -12.22
C GLU A 25 10.41 -0.74 -12.40
N ALA A 26 9.14 -1.08 -12.17
CA ALA A 26 8.01 -0.17 -12.12
C ALA A 26 8.28 1.03 -11.19
N ARG A 27 8.79 0.75 -9.99
CA ARG A 27 9.24 1.78 -9.04
C ARG A 27 10.33 2.67 -9.62
N ARG A 28 11.38 2.10 -10.23
CA ARG A 28 12.51 2.87 -10.76
C ARG A 28 12.07 3.79 -11.89
N GLU A 29 11.19 3.31 -12.78
CA GLU A 29 10.64 4.12 -13.87
C GLU A 29 9.76 5.25 -13.34
N LEU A 30 8.85 4.97 -12.40
CA LEU A 30 8.06 6.00 -11.73
C LEU A 30 8.96 7.07 -11.08
N TRP A 31 10.04 6.65 -10.43
CA TRP A 31 10.98 7.57 -9.78
C TRP A 31 11.78 8.41 -10.78
N ARG A 32 12.11 7.87 -11.95
CA ARG A 32 12.75 8.59 -13.05
C ARG A 32 11.80 9.61 -13.68
N ALA A 33 10.55 9.22 -13.92
CA ALA A 33 9.51 10.10 -14.46
C ALA A 33 9.23 11.28 -13.51
N LEU A 34 9.06 11.01 -12.21
CA LEU A 34 8.89 12.04 -11.18
C LEU A 34 10.08 13.00 -11.07
N LYS A 35 11.31 12.51 -11.31
CA LYS A 35 12.51 13.35 -11.37
C LYS A 35 12.61 14.19 -12.63
N ARG A 36 11.91 13.88 -13.72
CA ARG A 36 11.93 14.71 -14.93
C ARG A 36 11.00 15.92 -14.80
N LEU A 37 9.94 15.82 -13.99
CA LEU A 37 8.95 16.87 -13.69
C LEU A 37 9.45 18.03 -12.79
N HIS A 38 10.73 18.42 -12.87
CA HIS A 38 11.39 19.41 -12.00
C HIS A 38 10.81 20.85 -12.02
N PHE A 39 9.65 21.11 -12.65
CA PHE A 39 9.16 22.47 -12.92
C PHE A 39 7.98 22.98 -12.10
N ILE A 40 7.35 22.18 -11.23
CA ILE A 40 6.21 22.66 -10.44
C ILE A 40 6.70 23.11 -9.04
N LYS A 41 6.52 24.39 -8.69
CA LYS A 41 6.78 24.94 -7.33
C LYS A 41 6.16 24.09 -6.19
N ALA A 42 5.08 23.36 -6.46
CA ALA A 42 4.47 22.39 -5.54
C ALA A 42 5.44 21.27 -5.09
N PHE A 43 6.42 20.92 -5.94
CA PHE A 43 7.44 19.93 -5.62
C PHE A 43 8.41 20.41 -4.54
N LYS A 44 8.64 21.73 -4.36
CA LYS A 44 9.52 22.24 -3.28
C LYS A 44 8.94 22.02 -1.88
N THR A 45 7.62 22.03 -1.72
CA THR A 45 6.98 21.74 -0.42
C THR A 45 7.06 20.25 -0.09
N ILE A 46 6.88 19.39 -1.09
CA ILE A 46 7.06 17.93 -0.96
C ILE A 46 8.55 17.57 -0.76
N PHE A 47 9.48 18.25 -1.45
CA PHE A 47 10.92 17.99 -1.34
C PHE A 47 11.55 18.49 -0.04
N LYS A 48 11.01 19.56 0.58
CA LYS A 48 11.47 20.02 1.89
C LYS A 48 11.15 19.00 3.00
N ILE A 49 10.22 18.09 2.74
CA ILE A 49 9.91 16.93 3.59
C ILE A 49 10.81 15.73 3.22
N ILE A 50 11.30 15.63 1.98
CA ILE A 50 12.18 14.55 1.48
C ILE A 50 13.66 14.73 1.84
N SER A 51 14.08 15.83 2.48
CA SER A 51 15.43 15.93 3.07
C SER A 51 15.64 15.01 4.29
N TYR A 52 14.98 13.86 4.33
CA TYR A 52 15.21 12.70 5.19
C TYR A 52 16.50 11.94 4.84
N ARG A 53 17.55 12.66 4.44
CA ARG A 53 18.94 12.14 4.52
C ARG A 53 19.46 12.08 5.97
N PHE A 54 18.60 12.37 6.96
CA PHE A 54 18.92 12.46 8.38
C PHE A 54 18.27 11.39 9.27
N GLN A 55 17.30 10.58 8.78
CA GLN A 55 16.67 9.54 9.60
C GLN A 55 17.37 8.17 9.55
N ASP A 56 18.18 7.89 8.53
CA ASP A 56 18.90 6.62 8.38
C ASP A 56 19.86 6.31 9.54
N LYS A 57 20.24 7.32 10.35
CA LYS A 57 21.11 7.14 11.51
C LYS A 57 20.37 6.95 12.84
N PHE A 58 19.10 7.34 12.93
CA PHE A 58 18.38 7.41 14.22
C PHE A 58 17.37 6.30 14.41
N PHE A 59 16.77 5.81 13.32
CA PHE A 59 15.95 4.61 13.33
C PHE A 59 16.69 3.56 12.54
N GLY A 60 17.25 2.55 13.21
CA GLY A 60 17.84 1.38 12.58
C GLY A 60 16.77 0.56 11.83
N VAL A 61 16.26 1.13 10.73
CA VAL A 61 15.40 0.43 9.78
C VAL A 61 16.28 -0.66 9.19
N ILE A 62 15.88 -1.90 9.45
CA ILE A 62 16.61 -3.09 9.02
C ILE A 62 16.54 -3.16 7.50
N HIS A 63 17.52 -2.58 6.83
CA HIS A 63 17.77 -2.81 5.42
C HIS A 63 18.42 -4.19 5.26
N SER A 64 18.01 -4.96 4.26
CA SER A 64 18.82 -6.12 3.88
C SER A 64 20.14 -5.61 3.32
N LYS A 65 21.24 -6.33 3.58
CA LYS A 65 22.61 -5.94 3.16
C LYS A 65 22.73 -5.64 1.66
N ASP A 66 21.79 -6.13 0.84
CA ASP A 66 21.83 -6.05 -0.62
C ASP A 66 20.75 -5.14 -1.25
N THR A 67 19.81 -4.56 -0.46
CA THR A 67 18.80 -3.62 -1.00
C THR A 67 18.29 -2.59 0.02
N TYR A 68 18.15 -1.32 -0.41
CA TYR A 68 17.62 -0.19 0.37
C TYR A 68 16.08 -0.17 0.55
N SER A 69 15.38 -1.31 0.61
CA SER A 69 13.91 -1.36 0.79
C SER A 69 13.48 -2.37 1.86
N SER A 70 12.33 -2.13 2.51
CA SER A 70 11.75 -3.08 3.47
C SER A 70 11.12 -4.31 2.78
N GLY A 71 10.79 -5.34 3.57
CA GLY A 71 10.12 -6.55 3.11
C GLY A 71 8.61 -6.42 2.89
N ILE A 72 7.93 -5.45 3.50
CA ILE A 72 6.46 -5.33 3.46
C ILE A 72 5.99 -4.31 2.40
N THR A 73 4.68 -4.06 2.26
CA THR A 73 4.13 -2.96 1.42
C THR A 73 3.47 -1.87 2.28
N GLN A 74 2.77 -0.93 1.63
CA GLN A 74 2.08 0.21 2.22
C GLN A 74 0.76 0.47 1.46
N PRO A 75 -0.13 1.37 1.92
CA PRO A 75 -1.41 1.62 1.26
C PRO A 75 -1.26 2.02 -0.21
N PRO A 76 -2.04 1.42 -1.14
CA PRO A 76 -1.78 1.51 -2.58
C PRO A 76 -2.36 2.80 -3.20
N LEU A 77 -1.76 3.95 -2.89
CA LEU A 77 -2.23 5.29 -3.29
C LEU A 77 -1.62 5.85 -4.60
N ILE A 78 -0.85 5.03 -5.33
CA ILE A 78 0.00 5.48 -6.44
C ILE A 78 -0.84 6.06 -7.59
N ALA A 79 -1.93 5.40 -7.99
CA ALA A 79 -2.77 5.87 -9.09
C ALA A 79 -3.42 7.22 -8.79
N ASP A 80 -3.92 7.42 -7.57
CA ASP A 80 -4.50 8.69 -7.12
C ASP A 80 -3.46 9.82 -7.10
N ALA A 81 -2.23 9.52 -6.68
CA ALA A 81 -1.13 10.49 -6.70
C ALA A 81 -0.75 10.90 -8.13
N VAL A 82 -0.57 9.92 -9.03
CA VAL A 82 -0.23 10.15 -10.44
C VAL A 82 -1.33 10.94 -11.15
N TRP A 83 -2.60 10.58 -10.94
CA TRP A 83 -3.74 11.30 -11.50
C TRP A 83 -3.79 12.77 -11.04
N LYS A 84 -3.56 13.04 -9.75
CA LYS A 84 -3.52 14.42 -9.23
C LYS A 84 -2.38 15.23 -9.83
N ILE A 85 -1.22 14.62 -10.08
CA ILE A 85 -0.11 15.30 -10.79
C ILE A 85 -0.57 15.66 -12.20
N TYR A 86 -1.13 14.71 -12.95
CA TYR A 86 -1.68 14.95 -14.29
C TYR A 86 -2.71 16.09 -14.34
N GLU A 87 -3.67 16.11 -13.40
CA GLU A 87 -4.67 17.17 -13.31
C GLU A 87 -4.04 18.55 -13.11
N LYS A 88 -2.96 18.62 -12.32
CA LYS A 88 -2.26 19.87 -11.99
C LYS A 88 -1.18 20.26 -13.00
N THR A 89 -0.77 19.38 -13.91
CA THR A 89 0.16 19.73 -14.99
C THR A 89 -0.53 20.71 -15.96
N PRO A 90 0.02 21.93 -16.16
CA PRO A 90 -0.57 22.92 -17.06
C PRO A 90 -0.54 22.48 -18.53
N ASP A 91 0.57 21.92 -18.99
CA ASP A 91 0.70 21.35 -20.33
C ASP A 91 0.11 19.93 -20.35
N LYS A 92 -0.99 19.75 -21.08
CA LYS A 92 -1.68 18.45 -21.16
C LYS A 92 -0.95 17.41 -22.00
N ASN A 93 -0.10 17.82 -22.95
CA ASN A 93 0.76 16.88 -23.67
C ASN A 93 1.85 16.34 -22.75
N GLU A 94 2.47 17.19 -21.93
CA GLU A 94 3.43 16.78 -20.91
C GLU A 94 2.77 15.89 -19.85
N GLY A 95 1.59 16.28 -19.38
CA GLY A 95 0.80 15.49 -18.44
C GLY A 95 0.45 14.10 -18.99
N ARG A 96 0.00 14.02 -20.25
CA ARG A 96 -0.31 12.75 -20.91
C ARG A 96 0.94 11.88 -21.02
N LYS A 97 2.07 12.44 -21.43
CA LYS A 97 3.34 11.72 -21.50
C LYS A 97 3.75 11.16 -20.14
N PHE A 98 3.53 11.90 -19.05
CA PHE A 98 3.78 11.39 -17.70
C PHE A 98 2.88 10.20 -17.33
N LEU A 99 1.61 10.22 -17.75
CA LEU A 99 0.73 9.06 -17.60
C LEU A 99 1.27 7.86 -18.39
N GLU A 100 1.66 8.05 -19.66
CA GLU A 100 2.24 6.99 -20.52
C GLU A 100 3.50 6.36 -19.90
N GLU A 101 4.42 7.19 -19.37
CA GLU A 101 5.66 6.74 -18.74
C GLU A 101 5.41 5.93 -17.44
N THR A 102 4.31 6.18 -16.74
CA THR A 102 4.04 5.58 -15.42
C THR A 102 2.98 4.48 -15.44
N PHE A 103 2.16 4.40 -16.48
CA PHE A 103 1.00 3.52 -16.54
C PHE A 103 1.35 2.04 -16.41
N GLY A 104 2.30 1.54 -17.20
CA GLY A 104 2.72 0.13 -17.14
C GLY A 104 3.20 -0.27 -15.74
N SER A 105 3.96 0.62 -15.11
CA SER A 105 4.47 0.44 -13.75
C SER A 105 3.35 0.34 -12.70
N MET A 106 2.31 1.17 -12.84
CA MET A 106 1.14 1.08 -11.97
C MET A 106 0.38 -0.23 -12.21
N CYS A 107 0.13 -0.61 -13.47
CA CYS A 107 -0.52 -1.88 -13.81
C CYS A 107 0.20 -3.08 -13.16
N ASP A 108 1.52 -3.13 -13.25
CA ASP A 108 2.32 -4.18 -12.60
C ASP A 108 2.13 -4.22 -11.09
N TYR A 109 2.10 -3.06 -10.44
CA TYR A 109 1.90 -2.97 -8.99
C TYR A 109 0.49 -3.46 -8.56
N TYR A 110 -0.58 -3.01 -9.22
CA TYR A 110 -1.94 -3.44 -8.87
C TYR A 110 -2.21 -4.91 -9.27
N ASN A 111 -1.53 -5.43 -10.29
CA ASN A 111 -1.56 -6.85 -10.64
C ASN A 111 -0.78 -7.71 -9.63
N TRP A 112 0.33 -7.21 -9.09
CA TRP A 112 1.03 -7.86 -7.99
C TRP A 112 0.15 -7.93 -6.72
N LEU A 113 -0.57 -6.86 -6.38
CA LEU A 113 -1.52 -6.87 -5.27
C LEU A 113 -2.61 -7.93 -5.46
N ASP A 114 -3.24 -7.99 -6.64
CA ASP A 114 -4.24 -9.01 -6.97
C ASP A 114 -3.67 -10.43 -6.86
N ARG A 115 -2.45 -10.65 -7.36
CA ARG A 115 -1.85 -11.99 -7.39
C ARG A 115 -1.31 -12.44 -6.04
N GLU A 116 -0.71 -11.55 -5.26
CA GLU A 116 0.01 -11.89 -4.03
C GLU A 116 -0.78 -11.62 -2.76
N ARG A 117 -1.74 -10.69 -2.80
CA ARG A 117 -2.51 -10.27 -1.62
C ARG A 117 -3.97 -10.71 -1.65
N ASP A 118 -4.59 -10.91 -2.82
CA ASP A 118 -5.91 -11.56 -2.98
C ASP A 118 -5.72 -13.04 -3.41
N LYS A 119 -5.32 -13.89 -2.46
CA LYS A 119 -4.96 -15.30 -2.74
C LYS A 119 -6.17 -16.22 -2.86
N ASP A 120 -7.22 -15.96 -2.10
CA ASP A 120 -8.49 -16.68 -2.14
C ASP A 120 -9.44 -16.15 -3.23
N LYS A 121 -9.05 -15.08 -3.94
CA LYS A 121 -9.77 -14.53 -5.10
C LYS A 121 -11.16 -14.07 -4.71
N ASP A 122 -11.29 -13.46 -3.55
CA ASP A 122 -12.54 -12.89 -3.07
C ASP A 122 -12.71 -11.40 -3.43
N GLY A 123 -11.63 -10.73 -3.86
CA GLY A 123 -11.60 -9.31 -4.21
C GLY A 123 -11.08 -8.39 -3.12
N LEU A 124 -10.58 -8.92 -2.00
CA LEU A 124 -9.93 -8.19 -0.92
C LEU A 124 -8.45 -8.54 -0.86
N ILE A 125 -7.63 -7.53 -0.60
CA ILE A 125 -6.19 -7.71 -0.39
C ILE A 125 -5.90 -7.93 1.10
N THR A 126 -5.09 -8.94 1.38
CA THR A 126 -4.58 -9.28 2.71
C THR A 126 -3.28 -8.52 3.03
N ILE A 127 -3.23 -7.92 4.20
CA ILE A 127 -1.99 -7.47 4.84
C ILE A 127 -1.43 -8.56 5.75
N TYR A 128 -0.10 -8.64 5.77
CA TYR A 128 0.65 -9.61 6.56
C TYR A 128 1.36 -8.99 7.77
N HIS A 129 1.26 -7.67 7.91
CA HIS A 129 1.75 -6.92 9.07
C HIS A 129 0.95 -5.63 9.26
N SER A 130 0.66 -5.20 10.49
CA SER A 130 -0.09 -3.95 10.75
C SER A 130 0.56 -2.72 10.13
N TRP A 131 1.90 -2.71 10.08
CA TRP A 131 2.71 -1.66 9.47
C TRP A 131 2.37 -1.41 8.00
N GLU A 132 1.79 -2.39 7.29
CA GLU A 132 1.38 -2.21 5.89
C GLU A 132 0.23 -1.23 5.71
N THR A 133 -0.46 -0.87 6.79
CA THR A 133 -1.49 0.16 6.79
C THR A 133 -0.96 1.55 7.17
N GLY A 134 0.25 1.62 7.70
CA GLY A 134 0.78 2.78 8.40
C GLY A 134 0.18 3.03 9.78
N ALA A 135 -0.83 2.25 10.20
CA ALA A 135 -1.48 2.37 11.51
C ALA A 135 -0.92 1.35 12.51
N ASP A 136 0.40 1.38 12.70
CA ASP A 136 1.22 0.34 13.33
C ASP A 136 0.68 -0.17 14.68
N ASN A 137 0.24 0.75 15.54
CA ASN A 137 -0.23 0.49 16.91
C ASN A 137 -1.75 0.70 17.07
N SER A 138 -2.52 0.60 15.98
CA SER A 138 -3.97 0.79 16.06
C SER A 138 -4.63 -0.36 16.86
N PRO A 139 -5.53 -0.06 17.81
CA PRO A 139 -6.20 -1.09 18.63
C PRO A 139 -7.06 -2.06 17.81
N ARG A 140 -7.43 -1.69 16.58
CA ARG A 140 -8.16 -2.59 15.65
C ARG A 140 -7.43 -3.90 15.38
N PHE A 141 -6.10 -3.91 15.52
CA PHE A 141 -5.29 -5.10 15.29
C PHE A 141 -5.04 -5.95 16.54
N ASP A 142 -5.34 -5.44 17.75
CA ASP A 142 -5.15 -6.17 19.02
C ASP A 142 -5.84 -7.56 19.00
N PRO A 143 -7.09 -7.72 18.52
CA PRO A 143 -7.74 -9.03 18.51
C PRO A 143 -7.12 -10.00 17.49
N ILE A 144 -6.54 -9.49 16.39
CA ILE A 144 -5.91 -10.29 15.33
C ILE A 144 -4.55 -10.81 15.80
N TYR A 145 -3.75 -9.94 16.41
CA TYR A 145 -2.51 -10.33 17.06
C TYR A 145 -2.73 -11.27 18.25
N GLY A 146 -3.94 -11.31 18.79
CA GLY A 146 -4.27 -12.01 20.03
C GLY A 146 -3.97 -11.11 21.22
N ALA A 147 -4.92 -11.03 22.16
CA ALA A 147 -4.76 -10.21 23.36
C ALA A 147 -3.54 -10.69 24.17
N VAL A 148 -2.44 -9.95 24.11
CA VAL A 148 -1.34 -10.09 25.08
C VAL A 148 -1.87 -9.57 26.42
N PRO A 149 -1.90 -10.36 27.50
CA PRO A 149 -2.32 -9.89 28.81
C PRO A 149 -1.53 -8.62 29.18
N LYS A 150 -2.19 -7.61 29.76
CA LYS A 150 -1.60 -6.29 30.06
C LYS A 150 -0.22 -6.37 30.75
N LYS A 151 -0.04 -7.37 31.61
CA LYS A 151 1.17 -7.71 32.36
C LYS A 151 2.37 -8.12 31.49
N PHE A 152 2.10 -8.69 30.31
CA PHE A 152 3.10 -9.14 29.34
C PHE A 152 3.43 -8.04 28.31
N ARG A 153 2.63 -6.98 28.20
CA ARG A 153 2.72 -5.98 27.11
C ARG A 153 4.04 -5.18 27.13
N GLU A 154 4.74 -5.08 28.25
CA GLU A 154 6.05 -4.39 28.32
C GLU A 154 7.25 -5.30 28.00
N TRP A 155 7.22 -6.56 28.43
CA TRP A 155 8.35 -7.50 28.25
C TRP A 155 8.23 -8.35 26.97
N SER A 156 7.02 -8.80 26.62
CA SER A 156 6.77 -9.68 25.46
C SER A 156 6.73 -8.95 24.12
N TYR A 157 6.39 -7.65 24.10
CA TYR A 157 6.35 -6.86 22.85
C TYR A 157 7.74 -6.80 22.19
N ASN A 158 8.80 -6.79 23.00
CA ASN A 158 10.17 -6.80 22.50
C ASN A 158 10.70 -8.19 22.13
N LEU A 159 10.07 -9.29 22.56
CA LEU A 159 10.60 -10.64 22.39
C LEU A 159 9.75 -11.48 21.43
N LEU A 160 8.42 -11.49 21.61
CA LEU A 160 7.46 -12.28 20.83
C LEU A 160 6.99 -11.56 19.56
N TYR A 161 6.96 -10.22 19.56
CA TYR A 161 6.58 -9.47 18.37
C TYR A 161 7.80 -9.13 17.54
N LYS A 162 8.86 -8.56 18.13
CA LYS A 162 10.08 -8.22 17.38
C LYS A 162 10.73 -9.42 16.69
N PHE A 163 10.91 -10.59 17.32
CA PHE A 163 11.69 -11.67 16.70
C PHE A 163 11.01 -12.31 15.47
N PRO A 164 9.73 -12.77 15.54
CA PRO A 164 9.02 -13.30 14.38
C PRO A 164 8.74 -12.23 13.31
N VAL A 165 8.42 -10.99 13.71
CA VAL A 165 8.27 -9.86 12.77
C VAL A 165 9.58 -9.55 12.07
N MET A 166 10.72 -9.59 12.78
CA MET A 166 12.03 -9.43 12.16
C MET A 166 12.36 -10.59 11.23
N GLN A 167 11.87 -11.80 11.50
CA GLN A 167 11.96 -12.92 10.57
C GLN A 167 11.10 -12.69 9.33
N ILE A 168 9.84 -12.24 9.45
CA ILE A 168 8.97 -11.89 8.30
C ILE A 168 9.54 -10.70 7.50
N LEU A 169 10.20 -9.75 8.14
CA LEU A 169 10.87 -8.64 7.47
C LEU A 169 12.16 -9.08 6.77
N LYS A 170 12.86 -10.11 7.30
CA LYS A 170 14.08 -10.70 6.74
C LYS A 170 13.80 -11.76 5.68
N GLU A 171 12.75 -12.54 5.82
CA GLU A 171 12.35 -13.65 4.98
C GLU A 171 11.14 -13.23 4.15
N THR A 172 11.30 -13.26 2.83
CA THR A 172 10.29 -12.94 1.82
C THR A 172 9.01 -13.76 1.86
N ASP A 173 8.82 -14.61 2.86
CA ASP A 173 7.71 -15.56 2.92
C ASP A 173 6.57 -15.04 3.82
N PHE A 174 5.79 -14.10 3.29
CA PHE A 174 4.59 -13.58 3.96
C PHE A 174 3.55 -14.67 4.27
N LYS A 175 3.63 -15.84 3.61
CA LYS A 175 2.67 -16.94 3.80
C LYS A 175 2.71 -17.49 5.22
N SER A 176 3.89 -17.47 5.85
CA SER A 176 4.11 -17.92 7.22
C SER A 176 3.72 -16.88 8.28
N SER A 177 3.31 -15.67 7.87
CA SER A 177 2.94 -14.63 8.84
C SER A 177 1.77 -15.11 9.73
N PRO A 178 1.93 -15.04 11.07
CA PRO A 178 0.85 -15.33 12.01
C PRO A 178 -0.20 -14.21 12.04
N PHE A 179 0.06 -13.09 11.34
CA PHE A 179 -0.87 -11.99 11.16
C PHE A 179 -1.35 -11.95 9.71
N LYS A 180 -2.66 -12.10 9.51
CA LYS A 180 -3.32 -11.96 8.22
C LYS A 180 -4.64 -11.23 8.42
N CYS A 181 -4.79 -10.09 7.76
CA CYS A 181 -5.94 -9.23 7.90
C CYS A 181 -6.35 -8.65 6.55
N GLU A 182 -7.63 -8.69 6.23
CA GLU A 182 -8.22 -7.86 5.18
C GLU A 182 -8.67 -6.56 5.82
N ALA A 183 -7.76 -5.59 5.82
CA ALA A 183 -7.99 -4.32 6.48
C ALA A 183 -8.92 -3.43 5.64
N ILE A 184 -9.93 -2.81 6.29
CA ILE A 184 -10.94 -2.01 5.60
C ILE A 184 -10.34 -0.82 4.87
N ASP A 185 -9.45 -0.08 5.52
CA ASP A 185 -8.77 1.08 4.97
C ASP A 185 -7.93 0.71 3.74
N MET A 186 -7.13 -0.36 3.83
CA MET A 186 -6.34 -0.89 2.72
C MET A 186 -7.21 -1.22 1.50
N ASN A 187 -8.33 -1.88 1.73
CA ASN A 187 -9.24 -2.29 0.66
C ASN A 187 -10.04 -1.11 0.08
N CYS A 188 -10.38 -0.09 0.88
CA CYS A 188 -10.93 1.16 0.38
C CYS A 188 -9.92 1.91 -0.51
N TYR A 189 -8.64 1.96 -0.12
CA TYR A 189 -7.60 2.55 -0.96
C TYR A 189 -7.40 1.76 -2.26
N TYR A 190 -7.39 0.44 -2.17
CA TYR A 190 -7.30 -0.45 -3.33
C TYR A 190 -8.47 -0.22 -4.30
N TYR A 191 -9.71 -0.26 -3.81
CA TYR A 191 -10.91 0.05 -4.58
C TYR A 191 -10.81 1.40 -5.28
N LYS A 192 -10.48 2.47 -4.53
CA LYS A 192 -10.37 3.82 -5.09
C LYS A 192 -9.32 3.88 -6.19
N ASN A 193 -8.16 3.28 -5.97
CA ASN A 193 -7.06 3.38 -6.91
C ASN A 193 -7.20 2.48 -8.13
N LEU A 194 -7.90 1.34 -8.03
CA LEU A 194 -8.31 0.59 -9.23
C LEU A 194 -9.20 1.43 -10.13
N LYS A 195 -10.16 2.16 -9.53
CA LYS A 195 -11.02 3.10 -10.27
C LYS A 195 -10.22 4.24 -10.90
N THR A 196 -9.28 4.81 -10.16
CA THR A 196 -8.41 5.87 -10.71
C THR A 196 -7.50 5.34 -11.82
N LEU A 197 -6.97 4.12 -11.69
CA LEU A 197 -6.15 3.51 -12.73
C LEU A 197 -6.97 3.18 -13.99
N ALA A 198 -8.22 2.75 -13.84
CA ALA A 198 -9.15 2.61 -14.96
C ALA A 198 -9.35 3.95 -15.68
N LYS A 199 -9.54 5.04 -14.95
CA LYS A 199 -9.65 6.39 -15.53
C LYS A 199 -8.37 6.80 -16.29
N ILE A 200 -7.20 6.49 -15.75
CA ILE A 200 -5.92 6.71 -16.44
C ILE A 200 -5.86 5.89 -17.72
N ALA A 201 -6.29 4.62 -17.69
CA ALA A 201 -6.33 3.76 -18.86
C ALA A 201 -7.25 4.34 -19.95
N GLU A 202 -8.45 4.81 -19.60
CA GLU A 202 -9.37 5.49 -20.53
C GLU A 202 -8.73 6.75 -21.15
N GLU A 203 -8.10 7.59 -20.33
CA GLU A 203 -7.38 8.78 -20.80
C GLU A 203 -6.30 8.41 -21.83
N LEU A 204 -5.60 7.30 -21.62
CA LEU A 204 -4.56 6.80 -22.51
C LEU A 204 -5.09 6.05 -23.75
N GLY A 205 -6.39 5.73 -23.81
CA GLY A 205 -6.99 4.92 -24.88
C GLY A 205 -6.90 3.40 -24.65
N GLU A 206 -6.46 2.97 -23.47
CA GLU A 206 -6.28 1.58 -23.04
C GLU A 206 -7.61 0.95 -22.56
N ASN A 207 -8.62 0.98 -23.42
CA ASN A 207 -10.01 0.67 -23.06
C ASN A 207 -10.23 -0.75 -22.52
N GLU A 208 -9.53 -1.75 -23.04
CA GLU A 208 -9.63 -3.14 -22.54
C GLU A 208 -9.08 -3.27 -21.11
N THR A 209 -7.95 -2.62 -20.86
CA THR A 209 -7.34 -2.54 -19.51
C THR A 209 -8.27 -1.82 -18.55
N ALA A 210 -8.88 -0.71 -18.97
CA ALA A 210 -9.87 0.02 -18.18
C ALA A 210 -11.04 -0.88 -17.76
N GLN A 211 -11.62 -1.63 -18.69
CA GLN A 211 -12.73 -2.55 -18.40
C GLN A 211 -12.33 -3.66 -17.43
N THR A 212 -11.11 -4.20 -17.56
CA THR A 212 -10.58 -5.21 -16.63
C THR A 212 -10.43 -4.65 -15.22
N LEU A 213 -9.91 -3.43 -15.09
CA LEU A 213 -9.77 -2.74 -13.81
C LEU A 213 -11.12 -2.39 -13.17
N LEU A 214 -12.12 -2.01 -13.96
CA LEU A 214 -13.48 -1.74 -13.49
C LEU A 214 -14.17 -3.01 -12.97
N LYS A 215 -14.03 -4.15 -13.67
CA LYS A 215 -14.52 -5.44 -13.17
C LYS A 215 -13.90 -5.80 -11.82
N ARG A 216 -12.59 -5.57 -11.67
CA ARG A 216 -11.90 -5.79 -10.38
C ARG A 216 -12.41 -4.82 -9.31
N THR A 217 -12.64 -3.56 -9.67
CA THR A 217 -13.23 -2.53 -8.80
C THR A 217 -14.60 -2.95 -8.26
N ASP A 218 -15.47 -3.47 -9.11
CA ASP A 218 -16.81 -3.94 -8.72
C ASP A 218 -16.76 -5.15 -7.80
N LYS A 219 -15.85 -6.09 -8.07
CA LYS A 219 -15.60 -7.25 -7.21
C LYS A 219 -15.16 -6.80 -5.81
N THR A 220 -14.16 -5.91 -5.71
CA THR A 220 -13.70 -5.35 -4.43
C THR A 220 -14.80 -4.60 -3.71
N LYS A 221 -15.58 -3.77 -4.40
CA LYS A 221 -16.73 -3.06 -3.81
C LYS A 221 -17.72 -4.03 -3.18
N LYS A 222 -18.10 -5.07 -3.92
CA LYS A 222 -19.02 -6.09 -3.43
C LYS A 222 -18.44 -6.76 -2.18
N ALA A 223 -17.18 -7.17 -2.22
CA ALA A 223 -16.52 -7.82 -1.10
C ALA A 223 -16.46 -6.93 0.15
N ILE A 224 -16.10 -5.64 0.02
CA ILE A 224 -16.13 -4.68 1.14
C ILE A 224 -17.52 -4.62 1.77
N LEU A 225 -18.56 -4.43 0.95
CA LEU A 225 -19.93 -4.29 1.44
C LEU A 225 -20.49 -5.58 2.07
N THR A 226 -20.07 -6.75 1.60
CA THR A 226 -20.60 -8.03 2.11
C THR A 226 -19.78 -8.63 3.24
N LYS A 227 -18.45 -8.48 3.21
CA LYS A 227 -17.53 -9.15 4.14
C LYS A 227 -17.06 -8.23 5.26
N LEU A 228 -16.89 -6.94 5.00
CA LEU A 228 -16.33 -5.99 5.97
C LEU A 228 -17.40 -5.15 6.67
N TRP A 229 -18.65 -5.15 6.19
CA TRP A 229 -19.77 -4.54 6.92
C TRP A 229 -20.25 -5.43 8.07
N ASP A 230 -20.24 -4.90 9.28
CA ASP A 230 -20.90 -5.49 10.44
C ASP A 230 -22.32 -4.91 10.56
N LYS A 231 -23.31 -5.77 10.38
CA LYS A 231 -24.73 -5.38 10.45
C LYS A 231 -25.19 -5.12 11.89
N GLU A 232 -24.61 -5.80 12.87
CA GLU A 232 -25.01 -5.66 14.27
C GLU A 232 -24.54 -4.32 14.84
N ASN A 233 -23.30 -3.95 14.54
CA ASN A 233 -22.68 -2.71 15.00
C ASN A 233 -22.83 -1.53 14.01
N GLU A 234 -23.47 -1.75 12.87
CA GLU A 234 -23.68 -0.78 11.78
C GLU A 234 -22.40 -0.03 11.37
N MET A 235 -21.30 -0.77 11.25
CA MET A 235 -20.00 -0.19 10.89
C MET A 235 -19.15 -1.13 10.03
N PHE A 236 -18.13 -0.56 9.38
CA PHE A 236 -17.12 -1.36 8.69
C PHE A 236 -16.01 -1.78 9.65
N CYS A 237 -15.59 -3.02 9.55
CA CYS A 237 -14.58 -3.66 10.38
C CYS A 237 -13.46 -4.26 9.52
N ASP A 238 -12.31 -4.45 10.14
CA ASP A 238 -11.26 -5.31 9.56
C ASP A 238 -11.68 -6.77 9.67
N LEU A 239 -11.19 -7.65 8.78
CA LEU A 239 -11.43 -9.10 8.86
C LEU A 239 -10.12 -9.86 9.10
N GLY A 240 -9.98 -10.47 10.27
CA GLY A 240 -8.86 -11.36 10.59
C GLY A 240 -8.98 -12.69 9.86
N VAL A 241 -8.16 -12.91 8.84
CA VAL A 241 -8.26 -14.04 7.88
C VAL A 241 -8.12 -15.41 8.56
N ILE A 242 -7.25 -15.54 9.57
CA ILE A 242 -7.01 -16.82 10.25
C ILE A 242 -8.22 -17.26 11.10
N LYS A 243 -8.88 -16.30 11.76
CA LYS A 243 -9.98 -16.58 12.71
C LYS A 243 -11.36 -16.27 12.14
N GLY A 244 -11.45 -15.70 10.94
CA GLY A 244 -12.70 -15.23 10.33
C GLY A 244 -13.44 -14.18 11.16
N ARG A 245 -12.73 -13.46 12.04
CA ARG A 245 -13.34 -12.55 13.03
C ARG A 245 -13.24 -11.11 12.57
N LYS A 246 -14.36 -10.39 12.59
CA LYS A 246 -14.41 -8.93 12.41
C LYS A 246 -13.85 -8.22 13.65
N THR A 247 -13.07 -7.16 13.43
CA THR A 247 -12.40 -6.39 14.49
C THR A 247 -12.52 -4.90 14.29
#